data_AF-A0A0M3KL15-F1
#
_entry.id   AF-A0A0M3KL15-F1
#
_cell.length_a   1.000
_cell.length_b   1.000
_cell.length_c   1.000
_cell.angle_alpha   90.00
_cell.angle_beta   90.00
_cell.angle_gamma   90.00
#
_symmetry.space_group_name_H-M   'P 1'
#
loop_
_entity.id
_entity.type
_entity.pdbx_description
1 polymer ?
#
loop_
_entity_poly.entity_id
_entity_poly.type
_entity_poly.pdbx_seq_one_letter_code
_entity_poly.pdbx_strand_id
1 'polypeptide(L)'
;LTPAAESLNARWRTAVVDGWNNAFSGRYPFKNVSSDASLPLLAKYLNTDTGRIARFLQNNLSGVLHREGSRWVPDTINTRGLTFNPAFLKAINTLSEIADVAFTTGNAGLHFELRPGTAAGVMQTTLITDNQKLIYVNQMPVWKRFTWPADTEAPGASLSWVSTQAGTRQYADLPGSWGLIRLLEMARRKAAPGVASGWSLSWQAQDGRMLNYTLRTEAGEGPLVLLKLRNFVLPETVFE
;
A
#
# COMPACT_ATOMS: atom_id res chain seq x y z
N LEU A 1 3.77 -2.95 34.48
CA LEU A 1 2.93 -3.92 33.76
C LEU A 1 2.29 -4.90 34.73
N THR A 2 0.99 -5.19 34.58
CA THR A 2 0.34 -6.26 35.36
C THR A 2 0.68 -7.63 34.75
N PRO A 3 0.73 -8.73 35.54
CA PRO A 3 1.04 -10.07 34.99
C PRO A 3 0.12 -10.51 33.84
N ALA A 4 -1.13 -10.02 33.83
CA ALA A 4 -2.08 -10.28 32.75
C ALA A 4 -1.69 -9.57 31.45
N ALA A 5 -1.23 -8.32 31.51
CA ALA A 5 -0.75 -7.57 30.34
C ALA A 5 0.50 -8.21 29.73
N GLU A 6 1.44 -8.67 30.56
CA GLU A 6 2.67 -9.34 30.09
C GLU A 6 2.36 -10.66 29.38
N SER A 7 1.49 -11.48 29.96
CA SER A 7 1.03 -12.74 29.35
C SER A 7 0.38 -12.50 27.99
N LEU A 8 -0.44 -11.45 27.88
CA LEU A 8 -1.12 -11.09 26.64
C LEU A 8 -0.16 -10.53 25.58
N ASN A 9 0.82 -9.71 25.99
CA ASN A 9 1.91 -9.25 25.13
C ASN A 9 2.76 -10.44 24.62
N ALA A 10 3.08 -11.41 25.49
CA ALA A 10 3.78 -12.63 25.08
C ALA A 10 2.98 -13.47 24.07
N ARG A 11 1.66 -13.58 24.28
CA ARG A 11 0.76 -14.28 23.35
C ARG A 11 0.65 -13.56 22.00
N TRP A 12 0.58 -12.23 22.00
CA TRP A 12 0.60 -11.43 20.77
C TRP A 12 1.87 -11.65 19.95
N ARG A 13 3.04 -11.63 20.61
CA ARG A 13 4.32 -11.86 19.95
C ARG A 13 4.38 -13.22 19.26
N THR A 14 4.10 -14.27 20.02
CA THR A 14 4.20 -15.66 19.54
C THR A 14 3.13 -16.00 18.49
N ALA A 15 1.90 -15.51 18.66
CA ALA A 15 0.81 -15.82 17.74
C ALA A 15 0.84 -15.02 16.43
N VAL A 16 1.42 -13.80 16.44
CA VAL A 16 1.32 -12.87 15.31
C VAL A 16 2.66 -12.25 14.93
N VAL A 17 3.35 -11.60 15.87
CA VAL A 17 4.51 -10.74 15.53
C VAL A 17 5.69 -11.54 15.01
N ASP A 18 6.03 -12.67 15.63
CA ASP A 18 7.18 -13.48 15.22
C ASP A 18 7.01 -14.00 13.78
N GLY A 19 5.81 -14.48 13.47
CA GLY A 19 5.45 -14.93 12.12
C GLY A 19 5.41 -13.78 11.11
N TRP A 20 4.96 -12.59 11.52
CA TRP A 20 4.95 -11.40 10.67
C TRP A 20 6.37 -10.97 10.33
N ASN A 21 7.23 -10.86 11.34
CA ASN A 21 8.62 -10.44 11.18
C ASN A 21 9.41 -11.42 10.30
N ASN A 22 9.24 -12.73 10.51
CA ASN A 22 9.84 -13.74 9.64
C ASN A 22 9.38 -13.59 8.19
N ALA A 23 8.08 -13.40 7.98
CA ALA A 23 7.52 -13.28 6.64
C ALA A 23 7.98 -12.02 5.89
N PHE A 24 8.12 -10.89 6.58
CA PHE A 24 8.07 -9.57 5.93
C PHE A 24 9.25 -8.63 6.22
N SER A 25 9.96 -8.75 7.35
CA SER A 25 10.92 -7.74 7.82
C SER A 25 12.09 -7.45 6.86
N GLY A 26 12.49 -8.43 6.04
CA GLY A 26 13.56 -8.32 5.05
C GLY A 26 13.08 -8.18 3.62
N ARG A 27 11.83 -7.75 3.39
CA ARG A 27 11.19 -7.72 2.06
C ARG A 27 10.58 -6.36 1.75
N TYR A 28 10.43 -6.03 0.49
CA TYR A 28 9.61 -4.92 0.04
C TYR A 28 8.11 -5.23 0.24
N PRO A 29 7.26 -4.28 0.67
CA PRO A 29 7.53 -2.86 0.88
C PRO A 29 8.13 -2.50 2.25
N PHE A 30 8.36 -3.44 3.16
CA PHE A 30 8.87 -3.13 4.51
C PHE A 30 10.31 -2.60 4.51
N LYS A 31 11.12 -3.05 3.56
CA LYS A 31 12.49 -2.56 3.29
C LYS A 31 12.70 -2.21 1.83
N ASN A 32 13.65 -1.32 1.53
CA ASN A 32 14.01 -0.98 0.15
C ASN A 32 14.98 -2.03 -0.44
N VAL A 33 14.46 -3.22 -0.73
CA VAL A 33 15.24 -4.35 -1.28
C VAL A 33 14.51 -4.94 -2.48
N SER A 34 15.17 -5.79 -3.28
CA SER A 34 14.57 -6.42 -4.46
C SER A 34 13.60 -7.56 -4.13
N SER A 35 13.77 -8.24 -2.99
CA SER A 35 12.88 -9.33 -2.59
C SER A 35 11.52 -8.79 -2.15
N ASP A 36 10.45 -9.31 -2.75
CA ASP A 36 9.08 -8.87 -2.52
C ASP A 36 8.39 -9.69 -1.42
N ALA A 37 7.52 -9.03 -0.64
CA ALA A 37 6.60 -9.67 0.27
C ALA A 37 5.52 -10.43 -0.50
N SER A 38 5.13 -11.61 -0.01
CA SER A 38 4.05 -12.38 -0.62
C SER A 38 2.70 -11.70 -0.38
N LEU A 39 2.03 -11.26 -1.44
CA LEU A 39 0.68 -10.69 -1.37
C LEU A 39 -0.35 -11.68 -0.78
N PRO A 40 -0.38 -12.97 -1.17
CA PRO A 40 -1.26 -13.96 -0.52
C PRO A 40 -0.96 -14.15 0.97
N LEU A 41 0.31 -14.12 1.38
CA LEU A 41 0.65 -14.23 2.80
C LEU A 41 0.23 -12.98 3.57
N LEU A 42 0.41 -11.79 2.99
CA LEU A 42 -0.08 -10.55 3.58
C LEU A 42 -1.60 -10.60 3.75
N ALA A 43 -2.33 -11.08 2.74
CA ALA A 43 -3.78 -11.29 2.82
C ALA A 43 -4.20 -12.21 3.98
N LYS A 44 -3.46 -13.30 4.24
CA LYS A 44 -3.73 -14.20 5.40
C LYS A 44 -3.59 -13.50 6.76
N TYR A 45 -2.79 -12.45 6.86
CA TYR A 45 -2.72 -11.63 8.08
C TYR A 45 -3.83 -10.58 8.12
N LEU A 46 -4.06 -9.91 7.00
CA LEU A 46 -4.88 -8.71 6.89
C LEU A 46 -6.37 -8.96 6.70
N ASN A 47 -6.78 -10.17 6.29
CA ASN A 47 -8.19 -10.48 6.09
C ASN A 47 -9.01 -10.03 7.30
N THR A 48 -10.03 -9.22 7.02
CA THR A 48 -10.70 -8.40 8.02
C THR A 48 -11.43 -9.22 9.10
N ASP A 49 -11.92 -10.41 8.75
CA ASP A 49 -12.67 -11.27 9.68
C ASP A 49 -11.89 -12.52 10.08
N THR A 50 -11.14 -13.07 9.14
CA THR A 50 -10.44 -14.36 9.30
C THR A 50 -8.92 -14.22 9.23
N GLY A 51 -8.39 -13.00 9.26
CA GLY A 51 -6.95 -12.76 9.31
C GLY A 51 -6.36 -13.18 10.65
N ARG A 52 -5.05 -13.45 10.67
CA ARG A 52 -4.32 -13.75 11.93
C ARG A 52 -4.45 -12.62 12.94
N ILE A 53 -4.39 -11.36 12.48
CA ILE A 53 -4.53 -10.19 13.36
C ILE A 53 -5.97 -10.11 13.87
N ALA A 54 -6.96 -10.09 12.98
CA ALA A 54 -8.38 -9.99 13.35
C ALA A 54 -8.80 -11.06 14.37
N ARG A 55 -8.47 -12.34 14.12
CA ARG A 55 -8.76 -13.43 15.06
C ARG A 55 -8.09 -13.23 16.42
N PHE A 56 -6.83 -12.77 16.44
CA PHE A 56 -6.17 -12.50 17.72
C PHE A 56 -6.91 -11.43 18.52
N LEU A 57 -7.26 -10.31 17.86
CA LEU A 57 -7.98 -9.20 18.49
C LEU A 57 -9.35 -9.65 19.03
N GLN A 58 -10.13 -10.36 18.22
CA GLN A 58 -11.46 -10.84 18.62
C GLN A 58 -11.39 -11.87 19.76
N ASN A 59 -10.45 -12.79 19.72
CA ASN A 59 -10.38 -13.88 20.71
C ASN A 59 -9.77 -13.46 22.04
N ASN A 60 -8.89 -12.43 22.05
CA ASN A 60 -8.13 -12.08 23.24
C ASN A 60 -8.44 -10.67 23.76
N LEU A 61 -8.97 -9.77 22.93
CA LEU A 61 -9.18 -8.35 23.27
C LEU A 61 -10.64 -7.90 23.16
N SER A 62 -11.60 -8.76 22.80
CA SER A 62 -13.01 -8.36 22.60
C SER A 62 -13.69 -7.71 23.81
N GLY A 63 -13.22 -7.96 25.04
CA GLY A 63 -13.74 -7.31 26.24
C GLY A 63 -13.18 -5.90 26.50
N VAL A 64 -12.15 -5.47 25.77
CA VAL A 64 -11.44 -4.18 25.98
C VAL A 64 -11.14 -3.43 24.68
N LEU A 65 -11.42 -4.04 23.53
CA LEU A 65 -11.20 -3.52 22.19
C LEU A 65 -12.35 -3.99 21.30
N HIS A 66 -13.07 -3.07 20.69
CA HIS A 66 -14.14 -3.37 19.74
C HIS A 66 -13.86 -2.73 18.40
N ARG A 67 -14.66 -3.12 17.40
CA ARG A 67 -14.53 -2.60 16.03
C ARG A 67 -15.63 -1.58 15.76
N GLU A 68 -15.24 -0.39 15.31
CA GLU A 68 -16.13 0.67 14.83
C GLU A 68 -15.87 0.91 13.35
N GLY A 69 -16.77 0.39 12.51
CA GLY A 69 -16.55 0.35 11.06
C GLY A 69 -15.28 -0.44 10.73
N SER A 70 -14.28 0.24 10.17
CA SER A 70 -12.98 -0.35 9.84
C SER A 70 -11.96 -0.33 10.99
N ARG A 71 -12.22 0.43 12.04
CA ARG A 71 -11.21 0.77 13.06
C ARG A 71 -11.37 -0.06 14.33
N TRP A 72 -10.26 -0.38 14.96
CA TRP A 72 -10.20 -0.96 16.30
C TRP A 72 -10.06 0.16 17.33
N VAL A 73 -11.00 0.19 18.28
CA VAL A 73 -11.15 1.24 19.28
C VAL A 73 -11.16 0.63 20.68
N PRO A 74 -10.38 1.16 21.64
CA PRO A 74 -10.44 0.72 23.03
C PRO A 74 -11.79 0.99 23.68
N ASP A 75 -12.27 0.03 24.48
CA ASP A 75 -13.40 0.24 25.37
C ASP A 75 -12.90 0.83 26.70
N THR A 76 -12.89 2.16 26.77
CA THR A 76 -12.32 2.91 27.90
C THR A 76 -12.98 2.62 29.25
N ILE A 77 -14.23 2.15 29.26
CA ILE A 77 -14.97 1.83 30.50
C ILE A 77 -14.50 0.49 31.08
N ASN A 78 -14.11 -0.45 30.20
CA ASN A 78 -13.83 -1.84 30.56
C ASN A 78 -12.32 -2.16 30.69
N THR A 79 -11.43 -1.19 30.50
CA THR A 79 -9.97 -1.44 30.47
C THR A 79 -9.34 -1.92 31.78
N ARG A 80 -10.04 -1.89 32.93
CA ARG A 80 -9.54 -2.39 34.24
C ARG A 80 -8.09 -1.98 34.58
N GLY A 81 -7.67 -0.76 34.21
CA GLY A 81 -6.31 -0.25 34.45
C GLY A 81 -5.25 -0.71 33.44
N LEU A 82 -5.64 -1.30 32.32
CA LEU A 82 -4.77 -1.60 31.18
C LEU A 82 -4.65 -0.39 30.26
N THR A 83 -3.43 0.07 29.99
CA THR A 83 -3.15 1.12 29.02
C THR A 83 -2.70 0.49 27.70
N PHE A 84 -3.45 0.70 26.63
CA PHE A 84 -3.05 0.25 25.30
C PHE A 84 -1.79 1.00 24.83
N ASN A 85 -0.86 0.26 24.24
CA ASN A 85 0.25 0.86 23.52
C ASN A 85 -0.30 1.66 22.31
N PRO A 86 -0.09 2.99 22.25
CA PRO A 86 -0.61 3.79 21.15
C PRO A 86 -0.04 3.39 19.78
N ALA A 87 1.20 2.89 19.74
CA ALA A 87 1.81 2.39 18.52
C ALA A 87 1.11 1.13 18.02
N PHE A 88 0.68 0.24 18.92
CA PHE A 88 -0.11 -0.94 18.56
C PHE A 88 -1.44 -0.54 17.92
N LEU A 89 -2.20 0.36 18.55
CA LEU A 89 -3.47 0.83 18.01
C LEU A 89 -3.28 1.50 16.64
N LYS A 90 -2.23 2.32 16.48
CA LYS A 90 -1.90 2.93 15.18
C LYS A 90 -1.57 1.88 14.13
N ALA A 91 -0.78 0.86 14.49
CA ALA A 91 -0.35 -0.19 13.58
C ALA A 91 -1.53 -1.04 13.09
N ILE A 92 -2.36 -1.57 13.99
CA ILE A 92 -3.50 -2.41 13.59
C ILE A 92 -4.52 -1.62 12.76
N ASN A 93 -4.75 -0.33 13.07
CA ASN A 93 -5.66 0.51 12.30
C ASN A 93 -5.08 0.87 10.91
N THR A 94 -3.76 1.05 10.79
CA THR A 94 -3.10 1.22 9.49
C THR A 94 -3.27 -0.02 8.62
N LEU A 95 -3.12 -1.21 9.23
CA LEU A 95 -3.29 -2.49 8.54
C LEU A 95 -4.74 -2.76 8.15
N SER A 96 -5.72 -2.40 9.00
CA SER A 96 -7.14 -2.46 8.66
C SER A 96 -7.50 -1.53 7.50
N GLU A 97 -6.96 -0.32 7.47
CA GLU A 97 -7.16 0.60 6.34
C GLU A 97 -6.60 0.04 5.03
N ILE A 98 -5.41 -0.57 5.07
CA ILE A 98 -4.84 -1.24 3.89
C ILE A 98 -5.73 -2.41 3.45
N ALA A 99 -6.25 -3.19 4.40
CA ALA A 99 -7.12 -4.33 4.10
C ALA A 99 -8.40 -3.88 3.37
N ASP A 100 -9.04 -2.82 3.86
CA ASP A 100 -10.31 -2.31 3.31
C ASP A 100 -10.16 -1.60 1.96
N VAL A 101 -8.94 -1.29 1.53
CA VAL A 101 -8.68 -0.70 0.21
C VAL A 101 -8.12 -1.71 -0.77
N ALA A 102 -7.12 -2.49 -0.36
CA ALA A 102 -6.33 -3.34 -1.25
C ALA A 102 -6.65 -4.83 -1.13
N PHE A 103 -7.41 -5.27 -0.12
CA PHE A 103 -7.71 -6.69 0.16
C PHE A 103 -9.20 -6.95 0.40
N THR A 104 -10.07 -6.16 -0.21
CA THR A 104 -11.54 -6.16 0.04
C THR A 104 -12.21 -7.50 -0.21
N THR A 105 -11.69 -8.31 -1.12
CA THR A 105 -12.22 -9.65 -1.47
C THR A 105 -11.40 -10.79 -0.83
N GLY A 106 -10.53 -10.48 0.12
CA GLY A 106 -9.69 -11.44 0.83
C GLY A 106 -8.35 -11.76 0.14
N ASN A 107 -8.13 -11.31 -1.10
CA ASN A 107 -6.83 -11.31 -1.78
C ASN A 107 -6.48 -9.88 -2.21
N ALA A 108 -5.21 -9.63 -2.55
CA ALA A 108 -4.82 -8.34 -3.10
C ALA A 108 -5.57 -8.05 -4.41
N GLY A 109 -6.22 -6.90 -4.51
CA GLY A 109 -6.96 -6.52 -5.70
C GLY A 109 -7.63 -5.16 -5.55
N LEU A 110 -7.36 -4.26 -6.50
CA LEU A 110 -8.01 -2.97 -6.61
C LEU A 110 -8.02 -2.47 -8.06
N HIS A 111 -8.84 -1.44 -8.30
CA HIS A 111 -8.89 -0.74 -9.57
C HIS A 111 -8.62 0.75 -9.36
N PHE A 112 -8.05 1.38 -10.38
CA PHE A 112 -7.78 2.80 -10.41
C PHE A 112 -7.69 3.29 -11.85
N GLU A 113 -7.69 4.59 -12.04
CA GLU A 113 -7.50 5.20 -13.36
C GLU A 113 -6.29 6.12 -13.37
N LEU A 114 -5.55 6.08 -14.47
CA LEU A 114 -4.49 7.05 -14.75
C LEU A 114 -4.88 7.88 -15.96
N ARG A 115 -4.61 9.18 -15.87
CA ARG A 115 -4.65 10.11 -17.01
C ARG A 115 -3.27 10.76 -17.17
N PRO A 116 -2.65 10.70 -18.36
CA PRO A 116 -1.36 11.33 -18.58
C PRO A 116 -1.50 12.87 -18.58
N GLY A 117 -0.45 13.56 -18.18
CA GLY A 117 -0.32 15.02 -18.23
C GLY A 117 0.82 15.42 -19.15
N THR A 118 0.60 16.48 -19.93
CA THR A 118 1.62 17.05 -20.81
C THR A 118 2.76 17.68 -20.00
N ALA A 119 3.95 17.71 -20.61
CA ALA A 119 5.11 18.41 -20.08
C ALA A 119 5.96 18.95 -21.24
N ALA A 120 6.58 20.11 -21.04
CA ALA A 120 7.42 20.73 -22.05
C ALA A 120 8.59 19.80 -22.45
N GLY A 121 8.79 19.64 -23.76
CA GLY A 121 9.88 18.85 -24.31
C GLY A 121 9.75 17.33 -24.14
N VAL A 122 8.61 16.82 -23.66
CA VAL A 122 8.27 15.39 -23.64
C VAL A 122 7.33 15.12 -24.82
N MET A 123 7.72 14.25 -25.74
CA MET A 123 6.91 13.88 -26.91
C MET A 123 6.00 12.69 -26.64
N GLN A 124 6.49 11.73 -25.86
CA GLN A 124 5.74 10.54 -25.51
C GLN A 124 6.07 10.08 -24.10
N THR A 125 5.09 9.51 -23.40
CA THR A 125 5.30 8.69 -22.21
C THR A 125 4.62 7.34 -22.38
N THR A 126 5.30 6.27 -21.98
CA THR A 126 4.75 4.92 -21.96
C THR A 126 4.85 4.40 -20.52
N LEU A 127 3.70 4.25 -19.87
CA LEU A 127 3.59 3.59 -18.57
C LEU A 127 3.02 2.19 -18.79
N ILE A 128 3.66 1.18 -18.21
CA ILE A 128 3.15 -0.20 -18.23
C ILE A 128 3.04 -0.66 -16.78
N THR A 129 1.92 -1.29 -16.42
CA THR A 129 1.78 -2.01 -15.15
C THR A 129 1.07 -3.32 -15.42
N ASP A 130 1.65 -4.44 -14.99
CA ASP A 130 1.15 -5.80 -15.20
C ASP A 130 0.66 -6.02 -16.66
N ASN A 131 1.52 -5.66 -17.62
CA ASN A 131 1.27 -5.68 -19.08
C ASN A 131 0.16 -4.74 -19.60
N GLN A 132 -0.51 -3.96 -18.74
CA GLN A 132 -1.46 -2.92 -19.14
C GLN A 132 -0.70 -1.64 -19.53
N LYS A 133 -0.77 -1.23 -20.81
CA LYS A 133 0.00 -0.09 -21.35
C LYS A 133 -0.81 1.21 -21.43
N LEU A 134 -0.26 2.34 -20.99
CA LEU A 134 -0.74 3.69 -21.26
C LEU A 134 0.33 4.47 -22.01
N ILE A 135 0.13 4.58 -23.32
CA ILE A 135 0.98 5.36 -24.23
C ILE A 135 0.29 6.71 -24.44
N TYR A 136 1.06 7.79 -24.29
CA TYR A 136 0.57 9.14 -24.48
C TYR A 136 1.53 9.94 -25.35
N VAL A 137 1.00 10.57 -26.41
CA VAL A 137 1.77 11.30 -27.43
C VAL A 137 1.31 12.77 -27.57
N ASN A 138 1.00 13.43 -26.45
CA ASN A 138 0.51 14.83 -26.41
C ASN A 138 -0.82 15.10 -27.14
N GLN A 139 -1.66 14.08 -27.30
CA GLN A 139 -3.05 14.25 -27.75
C GLN A 139 -3.98 14.65 -26.58
N MET A 140 -5.29 14.74 -26.82
CA MET A 140 -6.26 14.97 -25.74
C MET A 140 -6.14 13.85 -24.69
N PRO A 141 -5.80 14.15 -23.43
CA PRO A 141 -5.56 13.13 -22.42
C PRO A 141 -6.88 12.52 -21.93
N VAL A 142 -6.97 11.19 -21.95
CA VAL A 142 -8.13 10.42 -21.49
C VAL A 142 -7.77 9.58 -20.27
N TRP A 143 -8.77 9.30 -19.43
CA TRP A 143 -8.62 8.36 -18.33
C TRP A 143 -8.52 6.94 -18.88
N LYS A 144 -7.60 6.14 -18.32
CA LYS A 144 -7.51 4.71 -18.56
C LYS A 144 -7.59 3.97 -17.24
N ARG A 145 -8.48 2.99 -17.16
CA ARG A 145 -8.61 2.09 -16.00
C ARG A 145 -7.51 1.02 -16.00
N PHE A 146 -7.07 0.68 -14.81
CA PHE A 146 -6.07 -0.34 -14.48
C PHE A 146 -6.59 -1.24 -13.37
N THR A 147 -6.05 -2.45 -13.32
CA THR A 147 -6.31 -3.44 -12.28
C THR A 147 -4.96 -3.81 -11.68
N TRP A 148 -4.86 -3.84 -10.36
CA TRP A 148 -3.64 -4.31 -9.69
C TRP A 148 -3.97 -5.20 -8.48
N PRO A 149 -3.26 -6.33 -8.32
CA PRO A 149 -2.43 -6.98 -9.34
C PRO A 149 -3.30 -7.46 -10.52
N ALA A 150 -2.80 -7.38 -11.75
CA ALA A 150 -3.47 -8.02 -12.89
C ALA A 150 -3.00 -9.48 -13.06
N ASP A 151 -3.85 -10.30 -13.71
CA ASP A 151 -3.47 -11.66 -14.09
C ASP A 151 -2.54 -11.62 -15.30
N THR A 152 -1.25 -11.88 -15.06
CA THR A 152 -0.21 -11.81 -16.09
C THR A 152 1.02 -12.65 -15.71
N GLU A 153 1.72 -13.17 -16.71
CA GLU A 153 3.00 -13.87 -16.55
C GLU A 153 4.17 -12.90 -16.35
N ALA A 154 3.99 -11.60 -16.64
CA ALA A 154 5.01 -10.58 -16.53
C ALA A 154 4.58 -9.43 -15.61
N PRO A 155 4.42 -9.68 -14.29
CA PRO A 155 4.03 -8.64 -13.34
C PRO A 155 5.17 -7.63 -13.17
N GLY A 156 4.80 -6.38 -12.92
CA GLY A 156 5.77 -5.30 -12.78
C GLY A 156 5.23 -3.97 -13.26
N ALA A 157 6.05 -2.92 -13.13
CA ALA A 157 5.75 -1.63 -13.74
C ALA A 157 6.98 -1.03 -14.40
N SER A 158 6.76 -0.33 -15.51
CA SER A 158 7.80 0.40 -16.20
C SER A 158 7.29 1.75 -16.68
N LEU A 159 8.20 2.72 -16.71
CA LEU A 159 7.95 4.05 -17.23
C LEU A 159 9.10 4.42 -18.18
N SER A 160 8.74 4.76 -19.41
CA SER A 160 9.66 5.27 -20.41
C SER A 160 9.09 6.49 -21.09
N TRP A 161 9.95 7.25 -21.76
CA TRP A 161 9.56 8.51 -22.35
C TRP A 161 10.44 8.85 -23.57
N VAL A 162 9.92 9.68 -24.46
CA VAL A 162 10.63 10.22 -25.64
C VAL A 162 10.67 11.72 -25.50
N SER A 163 11.83 12.32 -25.78
CA SER A 163 12.03 13.77 -25.73
C SER A 163 12.03 14.38 -27.13
N THR A 164 11.94 15.71 -27.21
CA THR A 164 12.18 16.43 -28.47
C THR A 164 13.63 16.38 -28.96
N GLN A 165 14.57 15.93 -28.11
CA GLN A 165 16.02 16.00 -28.35
C GLN A 165 16.69 14.62 -28.49
N ALA A 166 15.98 13.55 -28.18
CA ALA A 166 16.49 12.19 -28.09
C ALA A 166 15.34 11.19 -28.14
N GLY A 167 15.62 9.99 -28.66
CA GLY A 167 14.67 8.87 -28.72
C GLY A 167 14.25 8.32 -27.36
N THR A 168 13.70 7.10 -27.36
CA THR A 168 13.16 6.45 -26.16
C THR A 168 14.22 6.29 -25.06
N ARG A 169 13.86 6.72 -23.85
CA ARG A 169 14.65 6.55 -22.62
C ARG A 169 13.81 5.86 -21.55
N GLN A 170 14.43 4.95 -20.81
CA GLN A 170 13.81 4.28 -19.67
C GLN A 170 13.95 5.16 -18.41
N TYR A 171 12.85 5.47 -17.73
CA TYR A 171 12.90 6.06 -16.40
C TYR A 171 13.10 4.97 -15.34
N ALA A 172 12.25 3.95 -15.33
CA ALA A 172 12.32 2.82 -14.40
C ALA A 172 11.77 1.54 -15.04
N ASP A 173 12.34 0.39 -14.69
CA ASP A 173 11.82 -0.94 -15.00
C ASP A 173 11.85 -1.78 -13.71
N LEU A 174 10.67 -2.13 -13.21
CA LEU A 174 10.46 -2.63 -11.85
C LEU A 174 9.64 -3.93 -11.93
N PRO A 175 10.31 -5.10 -12.07
CA PRO A 175 9.62 -6.38 -12.18
C PRO A 175 8.99 -6.80 -10.84
N GLY A 176 8.04 -7.74 -10.91
CA GLY A 176 7.39 -8.36 -9.76
C GLY A 176 6.08 -7.67 -9.38
N SER A 177 5.26 -8.37 -8.59
CA SER A 177 3.90 -7.93 -8.23
C SER A 177 3.85 -6.57 -7.52
N TRP A 178 4.97 -6.11 -6.96
CA TRP A 178 5.09 -4.81 -6.30
C TRP A 178 5.63 -3.68 -7.19
N GLY A 179 5.90 -3.95 -8.47
CA GLY A 179 6.48 -2.99 -9.41
C GLY A 179 5.72 -1.67 -9.47
N LEU A 180 4.39 -1.71 -9.53
CA LEU A 180 3.55 -0.51 -9.49
C LEU A 180 3.79 0.32 -8.22
N ILE A 181 3.82 -0.33 -7.06
CA ILE A 181 3.97 0.36 -5.78
C ILE A 181 5.36 0.99 -5.69
N ARG A 182 6.40 0.32 -6.19
CA ARG A 182 7.76 0.89 -6.29
C ARG A 182 7.79 2.11 -7.21
N LEU A 183 7.11 2.04 -8.36
CA LEU A 183 7.02 3.17 -9.28
C LEU A 183 6.30 4.35 -8.61
N LEU A 184 5.20 4.09 -7.90
CA LEU A 184 4.46 5.10 -7.14
C LEU A 184 5.28 5.69 -5.99
N GLU A 185 6.12 4.90 -5.31
CA GLU A 185 7.06 5.36 -4.27
C GLU A 185 8.02 6.42 -4.84
N MET A 186 8.55 6.20 -6.05
CA MET A 186 9.48 7.11 -6.73
C MET A 186 8.83 8.43 -7.18
N ALA A 187 7.50 8.51 -7.21
CA ALA A 187 6.79 9.72 -7.65
C ALA A 187 6.78 10.81 -6.57
N ARG A 188 6.82 12.07 -6.99
CA ARG A 188 6.26 13.16 -6.18
C ARG A 188 4.74 13.07 -6.23
N ARG A 189 4.09 13.11 -5.07
CA ARG A 189 2.64 12.90 -4.91
C ARG A 189 2.02 14.08 -4.18
N LYS A 190 0.88 14.57 -4.66
CA LYS A 190 0.03 15.55 -3.98
C LYS A 190 -1.44 15.34 -4.36
N ALA A 191 -2.37 15.84 -3.57
CA ALA A 191 -3.77 15.87 -3.97
C ALA A 191 -3.94 16.58 -5.31
N ALA A 192 -4.78 16.04 -6.20
CA ALA A 192 -5.09 16.64 -7.50
C ALA A 192 -6.31 17.57 -7.36
N PRO A 193 -6.15 18.90 -7.51
CA PRO A 193 -7.27 19.82 -7.42
C PRO A 193 -8.35 19.50 -8.47
N GLY A 194 -9.61 19.55 -8.07
CA GLY A 194 -10.74 19.31 -8.98
C GLY A 194 -10.96 17.86 -9.41
N VAL A 195 -10.19 16.90 -8.87
CA VAL A 195 -10.41 15.46 -9.07
C VAL A 195 -10.73 14.83 -7.72
N ALA A 196 -11.99 14.44 -7.52
CA ALA A 196 -12.40 13.70 -6.34
C ALA A 196 -11.60 12.39 -6.25
N SER A 197 -11.05 12.09 -5.06
CA SER A 197 -10.12 10.97 -4.86
C SER A 197 -9.04 10.95 -5.93
N GLY A 198 -8.36 12.09 -6.12
CA GLY A 198 -7.35 12.29 -7.14
C GLY A 198 -5.98 12.67 -6.59
N TRP A 199 -4.91 12.15 -7.19
CA TRP A 199 -3.52 12.48 -6.86
C TRP A 199 -2.75 12.86 -8.12
N SER A 200 -2.01 13.97 -8.07
CA SER A 200 -1.00 14.27 -9.07
C SER A 200 0.26 13.46 -8.78
N LEU A 201 0.74 12.75 -9.78
CA LEU A 201 1.98 11.97 -9.78
C LEU A 201 2.97 12.63 -10.73
N SER A 202 4.22 12.80 -10.29
CA SER A 202 5.28 13.36 -11.14
C SER A 202 6.61 12.68 -10.87
N TRP A 203 7.23 12.18 -11.94
CA TRP A 203 8.60 11.65 -11.93
C TRP A 203 9.52 12.60 -12.65
N GLN A 204 10.61 13.01 -11.99
CA GLN A 204 11.64 13.82 -12.63
C GLN A 204 12.58 12.88 -13.40
N ALA A 205 12.52 12.92 -14.73
CA ALA A 205 13.39 12.16 -15.62
C ALA A 205 14.87 12.54 -15.45
N GLN A 206 15.76 11.72 -15.98
CA GLN A 206 17.21 11.88 -15.82
C GLN A 206 17.75 13.21 -16.39
N ASP A 207 17.01 13.83 -17.31
CA ASP A 207 17.37 15.12 -17.89
C ASP A 207 16.54 16.31 -17.34
N GLY A 208 15.87 16.09 -16.21
CA GLY A 208 15.13 17.12 -15.47
C GLY A 208 13.68 17.33 -15.92
N ARG A 209 13.25 16.73 -17.03
CA ARG A 209 11.85 16.81 -17.49
C ARG A 209 10.90 16.07 -16.55
N MET A 210 9.66 16.53 -16.46
CA MET A 210 8.64 15.91 -15.59
C MET A 210 7.75 14.98 -16.40
N LEU A 211 7.59 13.75 -15.93
CA LEU A 211 6.62 12.79 -16.45
C LEU A 211 5.38 12.84 -15.56
N ASN A 212 4.30 13.44 -16.04
CA ASN A 212 3.16 13.81 -15.22
C ASN A 212 1.96 12.90 -15.46
N TYR A 213 1.31 12.47 -14.39
CA TYR A 213 0.08 11.70 -14.44
C TYR A 213 -0.88 12.18 -13.35
N THR A 214 -2.18 12.00 -13.56
CA THR A 214 -3.18 12.09 -12.50
C THR A 214 -3.73 10.69 -12.24
N LEU A 215 -3.67 10.26 -10.98
CA LEU A 215 -4.30 9.06 -10.47
C LEU A 215 -5.68 9.42 -9.94
N ARG A 216 -6.68 8.59 -10.25
CA ARG A 216 -8.00 8.61 -9.61
C ARG A 216 -8.28 7.22 -9.04
N THR A 217 -8.76 7.14 -7.81
CA THR A 217 -9.00 5.86 -7.11
C THR A 217 -10.49 5.63 -6.88
N GLU A 218 -10.86 4.35 -6.80
CA GLU A 218 -12.24 3.94 -6.49
C GLU A 218 -12.51 3.93 -4.98
N ALA A 219 -11.49 3.66 -4.16
CA ALA A 219 -11.58 3.60 -2.71
C ALA A 219 -10.31 4.13 -2.05
N GLY A 220 -10.48 4.94 -0.99
CA GLY A 220 -9.37 5.50 -0.21
C GLY A 220 -8.24 6.07 -1.07
N GLU A 221 -7.00 5.81 -0.68
CA GLU A 221 -5.80 6.18 -1.45
C GLU A 221 -5.48 5.22 -2.60
N GLY A 222 -6.36 4.22 -2.86
CA GLY A 222 -6.14 3.15 -3.84
C GLY A 222 -4.76 2.51 -3.70
N PRO A 223 -3.96 2.35 -4.78
CA PRO A 223 -2.64 1.73 -4.68
C PRO A 223 -1.65 2.52 -3.80
N LEU A 224 -1.87 3.82 -3.56
CA LEU A 224 -1.00 4.60 -2.68
C LEU A 224 -1.10 4.19 -1.21
N VAL A 225 -2.22 3.56 -0.79
CA VAL A 225 -2.39 3.08 0.60
C VAL A 225 -1.28 2.11 1.01
N LEU A 226 -0.76 1.33 0.06
CA LEU A 226 0.28 0.33 0.28
C LEU A 226 1.64 0.95 0.61
N LEU A 227 1.83 2.24 0.30
CA LEU A 227 3.03 2.97 0.74
C LEU A 227 3.08 3.14 2.26
N LYS A 228 1.97 2.97 2.98
CA LYS A 228 1.95 2.93 4.46
C LYS A 228 2.70 1.73 5.04
N LEU A 229 2.99 0.71 4.23
CA LEU A 229 3.83 -0.43 4.64
C LEU A 229 5.33 -0.10 4.57
N ARG A 230 5.74 1.03 3.97
CA ARG A 230 7.14 1.46 3.93
C ARG A 230 7.67 1.68 5.34
N ASN A 231 8.72 0.93 5.69
CA ASN A 231 9.32 0.93 7.03
C ASN A 231 8.33 0.60 8.16
N PHE A 232 7.21 -0.05 7.84
CA PHE A 232 6.23 -0.46 8.84
C PHE A 232 6.82 -1.55 9.74
N VAL A 233 6.63 -1.39 11.05
CA VAL A 233 6.99 -2.38 12.07
C VAL A 233 5.73 -2.70 12.86
N LEU A 234 5.45 -4.00 13.03
CA LEU A 234 4.35 -4.44 13.87
C LEU A 234 4.82 -4.38 15.34
N PRO A 235 4.16 -3.59 16.22
CA PRO A 235 4.59 -3.45 17.61
C PRO A 235 4.55 -4.78 18.36
N GLU A 236 5.53 -4.99 19.24
CA GLU A 236 5.66 -6.22 20.02
C GLU A 236 4.73 -6.29 21.23
N THR A 237 4.15 -5.17 21.66
CA THR A 237 3.28 -5.09 22.84
C THR A 237 1.92 -4.49 22.50
N VAL A 238 0.87 -5.08 23.06
CA VAL A 238 -0.51 -4.59 23.00
C VAL A 238 -0.74 -3.52 24.07
N PHE A 239 -0.18 -3.72 25.26
CA PHE A 239 -0.28 -2.83 26.42
C PHE A 239 1.08 -2.31 26.87
N GLU A 240 1.10 -1.14 27.51
CA GLU A 240 2.28 -0.49 28.13
C GLU A 240 2.75 -1.15 29.43
#